data_AF-A0A831UT21-F1
#
_entry.id   AF-A0A831UT21-F1
#
_cell.length_a   1.000
_cell.length_b   1.000
_cell.length_c   1.000
_cell.angle_alpha   90.00
_cell.angle_beta   90.00
_cell.angle_gamma   90.00
#
_symmetry.space_group_name_H-M   'P 1'
#
loop_
_entity.id
_entity.type
_entity.pdbx_description
1 polymer ?
#
loop_
_entity_poly.entity_id
_entity_poly.type
_entity_poly.pdbx_seq_one_letter_code
_entity_poly.pdbx_strand_id
1 'polypeptide(L)'
;MRAVYRSLRPLVLWRVHPRPINWEHLFGNNAPVTMEIGIGNGDYLVAQALQHPERNFVGVEMEWEGVQRALRRCAAANVPNVRLMFGDVRPILKRAVAPRSLQRIYTLFPCPWPKERHQKHRLFSQSFLQLVNSRLVDGGEAYLLTDHEEYFGWVLSQLTDTGFEAYARTVPPGVNTKYERKWVSAGQTRFYELHLRKKEHCPIPLLEDVPMETYRVARFDPEHFHPEDAHDEPYVFFKEVRYDPERAIGMVRVVVVEDDLTQHFWIEIVSTPQGWHIRPMVGCGIVPTVGVQRALDRVRMACESLS
;
A
#
# COMPACT_ATOMS: atom_id res chain seq x y z
N MET A 1 4.33 28.38 17.34
CA MET A 1 2.97 27.78 17.30
C MET A 1 3.07 26.46 16.53
N ARG A 2 2.84 25.29 17.15
CA ARG A 2 2.76 24.02 16.39
C ARG A 2 1.58 24.15 15.44
N ALA A 3 1.79 23.99 14.14
CA ALA A 3 0.69 24.00 13.18
C ALA A 3 -0.36 22.96 13.61
N VAL A 4 -1.54 23.45 13.99
CA VAL A 4 -2.67 22.63 14.45
C VAL A 4 -3.21 21.80 13.29
N TYR A 5 -2.99 22.24 12.04
CA TYR A 5 -3.40 21.55 10.82
C TYR A 5 -2.20 20.93 10.10
N ARG A 6 -2.43 19.77 9.48
CA ARG A 6 -1.50 19.12 8.56
C ARG A 6 -2.04 19.31 7.15
N SER A 7 -1.23 19.86 6.25
CA SER A 7 -1.60 19.84 4.83
C SER A 7 -1.65 18.39 4.38
N LEU A 8 -2.83 17.93 3.92
CA LEU A 8 -2.99 16.61 3.29
C LEU A 8 -2.59 16.64 1.81
N ARG A 9 -2.14 17.78 1.27
CA ARG A 9 -1.73 17.91 -0.13
C ARG A 9 -0.72 16.85 -0.58
N PRO A 10 0.28 16.43 0.23
CA PRO A 10 1.19 15.36 -0.19
C PRO A 10 0.53 13.97 -0.19
N LEU A 11 -0.57 13.76 0.52
CA LEU A 11 -1.20 12.46 0.66
C LEU A 11 -1.98 12.08 -0.60
N VAL A 12 -1.65 10.92 -1.16
CA VAL A 12 -2.33 10.32 -2.30
C VAL A 12 -3.18 9.16 -1.80
N LEU A 13 -4.49 9.33 -1.90
CA LEU A 13 -5.46 8.29 -1.57
C LEU A 13 -5.56 7.28 -2.73
N TRP A 14 -4.50 6.49 -2.92
CA TRP A 14 -4.33 5.58 -4.08
C TRP A 14 -5.48 4.58 -4.29
N ARG A 15 -6.26 4.28 -3.24
CA ARG A 15 -7.44 3.40 -3.30
C ARG A 15 -8.64 4.03 -4.02
N VAL A 16 -8.73 5.35 -4.09
CA VAL A 16 -9.80 6.07 -4.81
C VAL A 16 -9.28 6.94 -5.95
N HIS A 17 -7.97 7.09 -6.07
CA HIS A 17 -7.35 7.76 -7.20
C HIS A 17 -7.51 6.91 -8.47
N PRO A 18 -7.70 7.51 -9.66
CA PRO A 18 -7.60 6.79 -10.92
C PRO A 18 -6.32 5.95 -10.98
N ARG A 19 -6.47 4.69 -11.42
CA ARG A 19 -5.39 3.71 -11.53
C ARG A 19 -5.14 3.33 -13.00
N PRO A 20 -3.88 3.20 -13.44
CA PRO A 20 -2.67 3.54 -12.70
C PRO A 20 -2.53 5.05 -12.45
N ILE A 21 -1.72 5.41 -11.45
CA ILE A 21 -1.44 6.80 -11.14
C ILE A 21 -0.63 7.42 -12.28
N ASN A 22 -1.14 8.52 -12.83
CA ASN A 22 -0.40 9.37 -13.76
C ASN A 22 0.53 10.30 -12.96
N TRP A 23 1.83 10.01 -12.98
CA TRP A 23 2.83 10.79 -12.27
C TRP A 23 2.95 12.23 -12.77
N GLU A 24 2.87 12.44 -14.08
CA GLU A 24 2.95 13.77 -14.68
C GLU A 24 1.82 14.66 -14.16
N HIS A 25 0.59 14.14 -14.17
CA HIS A 25 -0.57 14.84 -13.63
C HIS A 25 -0.45 15.07 -12.12
N LEU A 26 0.02 14.06 -11.37
CA LEU A 26 0.13 14.14 -9.91
C LEU A 26 1.15 15.19 -9.44
N PHE A 27 2.28 15.32 -10.14
CA PHE A 27 3.35 16.26 -9.81
C PHE A 27 3.26 17.58 -10.60
N GLY A 28 2.53 17.61 -11.71
CA GLY A 28 2.44 18.76 -12.62
C GLY A 28 3.70 18.97 -13.46
N ASN A 29 4.52 17.92 -13.66
CA ASN A 29 5.77 17.96 -14.40
C ASN A 29 6.21 16.54 -14.84
N ASN A 30 7.24 16.44 -15.69
CA ASN A 30 7.77 15.17 -16.20
C ASN A 30 9.08 14.71 -15.53
N ALA A 31 9.36 15.17 -14.31
CA ALA A 31 10.58 14.78 -13.61
C ALA A 31 10.56 13.29 -13.20
N PRO A 32 11.72 12.60 -13.22
CA PRO A 32 11.81 11.19 -12.85
C PRO A 32 11.30 10.93 -11.43
N VAL A 33 10.53 9.85 -11.27
CA VAL A 33 9.93 9.48 -9.97
C VAL A 33 10.80 8.48 -9.25
N THR A 34 11.02 8.74 -7.96
CA THR A 34 11.73 7.85 -7.03
C THR A 34 10.80 7.44 -5.90
N MET A 35 10.73 6.15 -5.61
CA MET A 35 9.93 5.62 -4.51
C MET A 35 10.81 5.23 -3.32
N GLU A 36 10.41 5.65 -2.13
CA GLU A 36 10.91 5.12 -0.86
C GLU A 36 9.85 4.20 -0.24
N ILE A 37 10.23 2.97 0.05
CA ILE A 37 9.37 2.01 0.73
C ILE A 37 9.72 1.97 2.22
N GLY A 38 8.72 2.12 3.08
CA GLY A 38 8.93 2.12 4.53
C GLY A 38 9.59 3.40 5.01
N ILE A 39 9.01 4.55 4.69
CA ILE A 39 9.62 5.87 4.96
C ILE A 39 9.79 6.18 6.46
N GLY A 40 9.14 5.41 7.33
CA GLY A 40 9.14 5.61 8.77
C GLY A 40 8.59 7.00 9.13
N ASN A 41 9.46 7.91 9.56
CA ASN A 41 9.06 9.27 9.92
C ASN A 41 9.19 10.29 8.76
N GLY A 42 9.64 9.85 7.58
CA GLY A 42 9.91 10.67 6.39
C GLY A 42 11.13 11.58 6.48
N ASP A 43 12.07 11.34 7.40
CA ASP A 43 13.27 12.19 7.53
C ASP A 43 14.19 12.09 6.30
N TYR A 44 14.49 10.85 5.88
CA TYR A 44 15.32 10.58 4.71
C TYR A 44 14.64 11.04 3.42
N LEU A 45 13.36 10.67 3.22
CA LEU A 45 12.55 11.10 2.08
C LEU A 45 12.61 12.61 1.84
N VAL A 46 12.36 13.40 2.90
CA VAL A 46 12.34 14.87 2.80
C VAL A 46 13.74 15.42 2.58
N ALA A 47 14.78 14.84 3.20
CA ALA A 47 16.17 15.23 2.95
C ALA A 47 16.57 14.99 1.49
N GLN A 48 16.21 13.84 0.93
CA GLN A 48 16.46 13.53 -0.48
C GLN A 48 15.70 14.47 -1.42
N ALA A 49 14.44 14.77 -1.11
CA ALA A 49 13.64 15.69 -1.91
C ALA A 49 14.19 17.12 -1.93
N LEU A 50 14.78 17.58 -0.82
CA LEU A 50 15.46 18.89 -0.74
C LEU A 50 16.78 18.91 -1.49
N GLN A 51 17.55 17.82 -1.46
CA GLN A 51 18.83 17.70 -2.16
C GLN A 51 18.67 17.53 -3.68
N HIS A 52 17.53 16.98 -4.10
CA HIS A 52 17.23 16.65 -5.50
C HIS A 52 15.91 17.27 -5.98
N PRO A 53 15.83 18.62 -6.08
CA PRO A 53 14.61 19.29 -6.54
C PRO A 53 14.23 18.94 -7.99
N GLU A 54 15.16 18.41 -8.78
CA GLU A 54 14.96 17.95 -10.15
C GLU A 54 14.24 16.59 -10.26
N ARG A 55 13.94 15.95 -9.12
CA ARG A 55 13.29 14.63 -9.04
C ARG A 55 12.00 14.70 -8.23
N ASN A 56 11.08 13.80 -8.56
CA ASN A 56 9.85 13.57 -7.81
C ASN A 56 10.04 12.39 -6.85
N PHE A 57 9.45 12.48 -5.66
CA PHE A 57 9.56 11.49 -4.60
C PHE A 57 8.20 10.99 -4.15
N VAL A 58 8.05 9.67 -4.04
CA VAL A 58 6.86 9.00 -3.53
C VAL A 58 7.27 8.16 -2.32
N GLY A 59 6.73 8.48 -1.15
CA GLY A 59 6.91 7.71 0.06
C GLY A 59 5.76 6.74 0.31
N VAL A 60 6.04 5.47 0.57
CA VAL A 60 5.04 4.47 0.97
C VAL A 60 5.27 4.04 2.41
N GLU A 61 4.21 4.02 3.21
CA GLU A 61 4.28 3.61 4.62
C GLU A 61 3.02 2.85 5.04
N MET A 62 3.22 1.76 5.78
CA MET A 62 2.16 0.88 6.26
C MET A 62 1.59 1.35 7.60
N GLU A 63 2.34 2.13 8.37
CA GLU A 63 1.93 2.69 9.65
C GLU A 63 1.42 4.14 9.54
N TRP A 64 0.15 4.36 9.91
CA TRP A 64 -0.48 5.69 9.76
C TRP A 64 0.26 6.78 10.54
N GLU A 65 0.80 6.45 11.71
CA GLU A 65 1.63 7.38 12.50
C GLU A 65 2.89 7.85 11.75
N GLY A 66 3.47 6.98 10.92
CA GLY A 66 4.63 7.29 10.10
C GLY A 66 4.29 8.32 9.03
N VAL A 67 3.25 8.05 8.23
CA VAL A 67 2.68 8.98 7.23
C VAL A 67 2.37 10.33 7.86
N GLN A 68 1.74 10.30 9.03
CA GLN A 68 1.43 11.45 9.85
C GLN A 68 2.65 12.31 10.21
N ARG A 69 3.77 11.69 10.60
CA ARG A 69 5.03 12.38 10.89
C ARG A 69 5.66 12.92 9.60
N ALA A 70 5.64 12.15 8.51
CA ALA A 70 6.14 12.56 7.21
C ALA A 70 5.38 13.79 6.66
N LEU A 71 4.04 13.83 6.78
CA LEU A 71 3.23 15.00 6.39
C LEU A 71 3.65 16.28 7.13
N ARG A 72 3.95 16.18 8.43
CA ARG A 72 4.45 17.32 9.22
C ARG A 72 5.82 17.79 8.74
N ARG A 73 6.71 16.86 8.39
CA ARG A 73 8.02 17.20 7.84
C ARG A 73 7.90 17.84 6.46
N CYS A 74 7.05 17.30 5.59
CA CYS A 74 6.81 17.86 4.26
C CYS A 74 6.29 19.30 4.35
N ALA A 75 5.33 19.55 5.25
CA ALA A 75 4.80 20.89 5.49
C ALA A 75 5.87 21.85 6.07
N ALA A 76 6.68 21.39 7.03
CA ALA A 76 7.73 22.20 7.63
C ALA A 76 8.87 22.54 6.65
N ALA A 77 9.23 21.61 5.77
CA ALA A 77 10.28 21.79 4.76
C ALA A 77 9.77 22.42 3.46
N ASN A 78 8.44 22.56 3.30
CA ASN A 78 7.78 23.05 2.09
C ASN A 78 8.27 22.37 0.79
N VAL A 79 8.30 21.03 0.79
CA VAL A 79 8.77 20.23 -0.36
C VAL A 79 7.63 19.94 -1.35
N PRO A 80 7.60 20.55 -2.55
CA PRO A 80 6.50 20.38 -3.50
C PRO A 80 6.59 19.06 -4.29
N ASN A 81 7.79 18.47 -4.35
CA ASN A 81 8.15 17.26 -5.10
C ASN A 81 8.00 15.97 -4.28
N VAL A 82 7.25 15.99 -3.16
CA VAL A 82 6.95 14.79 -2.36
C VAL A 82 5.47 14.44 -2.41
N ARG A 83 5.18 13.16 -2.58
CA ARG A 83 3.86 12.54 -2.39
C ARG A 83 3.98 11.34 -1.46
N LEU A 84 2.91 11.03 -0.74
CA LEU A 84 2.87 9.99 0.28
C LEU A 84 1.68 9.05 0.02
N MET A 85 1.88 7.76 0.19
CA MET A 85 0.84 6.73 0.12
C MET A 85 0.83 5.92 1.41
N PHE A 86 -0.38 5.62 1.87
CA PHE A 86 -0.61 4.81 3.07
C PHE A 86 -1.06 3.39 2.67
N GLY A 87 -0.39 2.38 3.22
CA GLY A 87 -0.74 0.97 3.07
C GLY A 87 0.45 0.07 2.74
N ASP A 88 0.15 -1.21 2.53
CA ASP A 88 1.15 -2.18 2.06
C ASP A 88 1.62 -1.82 0.64
N VAL A 89 2.93 -1.84 0.43
CA VAL A 89 3.53 -1.49 -0.86
C VAL A 89 3.20 -2.49 -1.96
N ARG A 90 2.95 -3.76 -1.62
CA ARG A 90 2.70 -4.82 -2.60
C ARG A 90 1.42 -4.56 -3.41
N PRO A 91 0.23 -4.34 -2.80
CA PRO A 91 -0.96 -3.97 -3.56
C PRO A 91 -0.83 -2.60 -4.25
N ILE A 92 -0.09 -1.65 -3.67
CA ILE A 92 0.19 -0.36 -4.32
C ILE A 92 0.96 -0.57 -5.63
N LEU A 93 2.02 -1.36 -5.63
CA LEU A 93 2.78 -1.67 -6.84
C LEU A 93 1.97 -2.52 -7.83
N LYS A 94 1.15 -3.46 -7.35
CA LYS A 94 0.32 -4.31 -8.22
C LYS A 94 -0.81 -3.55 -8.93
N ARG A 95 -1.37 -2.51 -8.31
CA ARG A 95 -2.62 -1.87 -8.79
C ARG A 95 -2.47 -0.39 -9.17
N ALA A 96 -1.62 0.36 -8.47
CA ALA A 96 -1.56 1.82 -8.59
C ALA A 96 -0.34 2.33 -9.37
N VAL A 97 0.73 1.55 -9.48
CA VAL A 97 1.98 1.98 -10.13
C VAL A 97 2.13 1.33 -11.49
N ALA A 98 2.11 2.14 -12.55
CA ALA A 98 2.25 1.63 -13.91
C ALA A 98 3.60 0.90 -14.12
N PRO A 99 3.65 -0.13 -14.99
CA PRO A 99 4.92 -0.70 -15.44
C PRO A 99 5.84 0.39 -16.02
N ARG A 100 7.15 0.24 -15.83
CA ARG A 100 8.17 1.17 -16.37
C ARG A 100 7.88 2.66 -16.06
N SER A 101 7.47 2.98 -14.84
CA SER A 101 7.11 4.36 -14.46
C SER A 101 7.95 4.95 -13.33
N LEU A 102 8.81 4.14 -12.69
CA LEU A 102 9.71 4.59 -11.63
C LEU A 102 11.16 4.56 -12.11
N GLN A 103 11.93 5.62 -11.81
CA GLN A 103 13.36 5.67 -12.09
C GLN A 103 14.15 4.91 -11.04
N ARG A 104 13.76 5.04 -9.78
CA ARG A 104 14.41 4.39 -8.64
C ARG A 104 13.40 3.93 -7.60
N ILE A 105 13.72 2.81 -6.94
CA ILE A 105 13.04 2.35 -5.71
C ILE A 105 14.10 2.13 -4.65
N TYR A 106 13.86 2.56 -3.42
CA TYR A 106 14.76 2.23 -2.33
C TYR A 106 14.04 1.93 -1.02
N THR A 107 14.69 1.11 -0.19
CA THR A 107 14.19 0.70 1.12
C THR A 107 15.34 0.73 2.11
N LEU A 108 15.16 1.43 3.24
CA LEU A 108 16.16 1.52 4.29
C LEU A 108 15.66 0.79 5.54
N PHE A 109 16.48 -0.12 6.08
CA PHE A 109 16.24 -0.85 7.32
C PHE A 109 14.85 -1.55 7.39
N PRO A 110 14.44 -2.33 6.36
CA PRO A 110 13.16 -3.04 6.41
C PRO A 110 13.13 -4.06 7.55
N CYS A 111 11.93 -4.38 8.06
CA CYS A 111 11.77 -5.34 9.15
C CYS A 111 12.33 -6.74 8.73
N PRO A 112 13.32 -7.28 9.46
CA PRO A 112 14.03 -8.49 9.02
C PRO A 112 13.26 -9.78 9.27
N TRP A 113 12.25 -9.76 10.15
CA TRP A 113 11.49 -10.94 10.58
C TRP A 113 12.40 -12.16 10.86
N PRO A 114 13.14 -12.17 11.97
CA PRO A 114 14.24 -13.12 12.19
C PRO A 114 13.76 -14.58 12.32
N LYS A 115 12.55 -14.80 12.84
CA LYS A 115 11.99 -16.14 13.01
C LYS A 115 11.59 -16.75 11.67
N GLU A 116 12.00 -17.99 11.39
CA GLU A 116 11.71 -18.70 10.13
C GLU A 116 10.23 -18.70 9.75
N ARG A 117 9.34 -18.98 10.71
CA ARG A 117 7.89 -18.94 10.50
C ARG A 117 7.34 -17.58 10.01
N HIS A 118 8.12 -16.51 10.11
CA HIS A 118 7.75 -15.16 9.68
C HIS A 118 8.43 -14.76 8.34
N GLN A 119 9.20 -15.64 7.70
CA GLN A 119 9.88 -15.34 6.43
C GLN A 119 8.93 -14.85 5.34
N LYS A 120 7.68 -15.34 5.30
CA LYS A 120 6.64 -14.86 4.38
C LYS A 120 6.29 -13.37 4.51
N HIS A 121 6.68 -12.72 5.60
CA HIS A 121 6.48 -11.28 5.84
C HIS A 121 7.71 -10.45 5.45
N ARG A 122 8.83 -11.08 5.09
CA ARG A 122 10.01 -10.38 4.59
C ARG A 122 9.71 -9.74 3.25
N LEU A 123 9.98 -8.44 3.16
CA LEU A 123 10.06 -7.75 1.87
C LEU A 123 11.30 -8.25 1.12
N PHE A 124 11.34 -8.15 -0.21
CA PHE A 124 12.41 -8.65 -1.08
C PHE A 124 12.45 -10.17 -1.32
N SER A 125 11.29 -10.84 -1.27
CA SER A 125 11.15 -12.15 -1.92
C SER A 125 11.43 -12.03 -3.43
N GLN A 126 11.74 -13.15 -4.08
CA GLN A 126 11.98 -13.19 -5.53
C GLN A 126 10.80 -12.56 -6.32
N SER A 127 9.56 -12.93 -5.96
CA SER A 127 8.34 -12.37 -6.58
C SER A 127 8.19 -10.86 -6.36
N PHE A 128 8.57 -10.35 -5.18
CA PHE A 128 8.56 -8.93 -4.90
C PHE A 128 9.63 -8.18 -5.71
N LEU A 129 10.82 -8.77 -5.86
CA LEU A 129 11.89 -8.22 -6.69
C LEU A 129 11.47 -8.15 -8.17
N GLN A 130 10.84 -9.19 -8.70
CA GLN A 130 10.27 -9.17 -10.06
C GLN A 130 9.19 -8.08 -10.20
N LEU A 131 8.34 -7.90 -9.18
CA LEU A 131 7.35 -6.82 -9.16
C LEU A 131 8.03 -5.44 -9.18
N VAL A 132 9.07 -5.23 -8.36
CA VAL A 132 9.88 -4.00 -8.37
C VAL A 132 10.53 -3.77 -9.73
N ASN A 133 11.13 -4.80 -10.34
CA ASN A 133 11.68 -4.76 -11.69
C ASN A 133 10.64 -4.28 -12.72
N SER A 134 9.43 -4.83 -12.65
CA SER A 134 8.35 -4.50 -13.59
C SER A 134 7.95 -3.01 -13.54
N ARG A 135 8.09 -2.36 -12.38
CA ARG A 135 7.71 -0.95 -12.18
C ARG A 135 8.82 0.03 -12.52
N LEU A 136 10.07 -0.43 -12.52
CA LEU A 136 11.21 0.37 -12.92
C LEU A 136 11.27 0.57 -14.44
N VAL A 137 11.63 1.77 -14.88
CA VAL A 137 12.05 2.05 -16.26
C VAL A 137 13.24 1.17 -16.64
N ASP A 138 13.51 1.00 -17.94
CA ASP A 138 14.67 0.23 -18.39
C ASP A 138 15.97 0.92 -17.92
N GLY A 139 16.87 0.14 -17.32
CA GLY A 139 18.05 0.65 -16.64
C GLY A 139 17.80 1.33 -15.27
N GLY A 140 16.54 1.36 -14.79
CA GLY A 140 16.19 1.85 -13.45
C GLY A 140 16.81 1.03 -12.32
N GLU A 141 16.83 1.61 -11.13
CA GLU A 141 17.62 1.09 -10.01
C GLU A 141 16.76 0.79 -8.78
N ALA A 142 17.04 -0.33 -8.12
CA ALA A 142 16.56 -0.63 -6.78
C ALA A 142 17.72 -0.63 -5.78
N TYR A 143 17.48 -0.15 -4.56
CA TYR A 143 18.48 -0.09 -3.50
C TYR A 143 17.91 -0.58 -2.16
N LEU A 144 18.67 -1.43 -1.48
CA LEU A 144 18.40 -1.88 -0.12
C LEU A 144 19.59 -1.54 0.77
N LEU A 145 19.33 -0.95 1.93
CA LEU A 145 20.27 -0.83 3.04
C LEU A 145 19.69 -1.52 4.26
N THR A 146 20.47 -2.36 4.94
CA THR A 146 20.04 -3.03 6.17
C THR A 146 21.19 -3.19 7.17
N ASP A 147 20.87 -3.23 8.46
CA ASP A 147 21.78 -3.53 9.56
C ASP A 147 21.85 -5.02 9.88
N HIS A 148 21.00 -5.84 9.25
CA HIS A 148 20.79 -7.24 9.64
C HIS A 148 21.38 -8.23 8.62
N GLU A 149 22.47 -8.89 8.99
CA GLU A 149 23.25 -9.77 8.11
C GLU A 149 22.46 -10.99 7.60
N GLU A 150 21.79 -11.74 8.47
CA GLU A 150 21.02 -12.93 8.03
C GLU A 150 19.87 -12.58 7.08
N TYR A 151 19.21 -11.45 7.31
CA TYR A 151 18.18 -10.94 6.42
C TYR A 151 18.79 -10.53 5.07
N PHE A 152 19.95 -9.87 5.08
CA PHE A 152 20.67 -9.55 3.86
C PHE A 152 21.05 -10.80 3.06
N GLY A 153 21.60 -11.82 3.73
CA GLY A 153 21.91 -13.12 3.11
C GLY A 153 20.66 -13.79 2.53
N TRP A 154 19.52 -13.69 3.21
CA TRP A 154 18.24 -14.13 2.66
C TRP A 154 17.85 -13.34 1.41
N VAL A 155 17.98 -12.01 1.38
CA VAL A 155 17.67 -11.22 0.17
C VAL A 155 18.57 -11.60 -1.00
N LEU A 156 19.86 -11.84 -0.76
CA LEU A 156 20.79 -12.29 -1.81
C LEU A 156 20.36 -13.63 -2.43
N SER A 157 19.78 -14.54 -1.64
CA SER A 157 19.27 -15.82 -2.16
C SER A 157 18.01 -15.69 -3.01
N GLN A 158 17.35 -14.52 -3.00
CA GLN A 158 16.13 -14.25 -3.77
C GLN A 158 16.41 -13.63 -5.16
N LEU A 159 17.67 -13.41 -5.54
CA LEU A 159 18.03 -12.62 -6.73
C LEU A 159 17.89 -13.36 -8.06
N THR A 160 17.85 -14.69 -8.06
CA THR A 160 17.73 -15.51 -9.27
C THR A 160 16.45 -15.15 -10.05
N ASP A 161 16.51 -15.08 -11.38
CA ASP A 161 15.37 -14.79 -12.28
C ASP A 161 14.61 -13.48 -11.98
N THR A 162 15.28 -12.48 -11.40
CA THR A 162 14.67 -11.17 -11.10
C THR A 162 14.92 -10.11 -12.17
N GLY A 163 15.71 -10.42 -13.20
CA GLY A 163 16.10 -9.48 -14.27
C GLY A 163 17.04 -8.36 -13.81
N PHE A 164 17.59 -8.43 -12.60
CA PHE A 164 18.53 -7.46 -12.05
C PHE A 164 19.98 -7.92 -12.18
N GLU A 165 20.86 -6.98 -12.51
CA GLU A 165 22.27 -7.07 -12.15
C GLU A 165 22.46 -6.54 -10.73
N ALA A 166 23.11 -7.31 -9.87
CA ALA A 166 23.23 -7.02 -8.45
C ALA A 166 24.68 -6.72 -8.05
N TYR A 167 24.86 -5.70 -7.21
CA TYR A 167 26.12 -5.38 -6.55
C TYR A 167 25.90 -5.21 -5.05
N ALA A 168 26.59 -6.01 -4.25
CA ALA A 168 26.46 -6.05 -2.81
C ALA A 168 27.76 -5.63 -2.12
N ARG A 169 27.68 -4.87 -1.03
CA ARG A 169 28.84 -4.49 -0.22
C ARG A 169 28.47 -4.24 1.24
N THR A 170 29.46 -4.39 2.11
CA THR A 170 29.38 -3.92 3.49
C THR A 170 29.91 -2.50 3.57
N VAL A 171 29.17 -1.61 4.21
CA VAL A 171 29.50 -0.19 4.35
C VAL A 171 29.51 0.26 5.81
N PRO A 172 30.30 1.30 6.15
CA PRO A 172 30.13 2.01 7.41
C PRO A 172 28.81 2.82 7.40
N PRO A 173 28.37 3.32 8.57
CA PRO A 173 27.24 4.23 8.65
C PRO A 173 27.46 5.49 7.78
N GLY A 174 26.40 5.99 7.14
CA GLY A 174 26.47 7.16 6.26
C GLY A 174 25.14 7.80 5.84
N VAL A 175 23.99 7.13 5.98
CA VAL A 175 22.69 7.70 5.56
C VAL A 175 22.05 8.62 6.61
N ASN A 176 22.53 8.55 7.84
CA ASN A 176 22.11 9.32 9.01
C ASN A 176 20.59 9.34 9.21
N THR A 177 19.93 8.19 9.09
CA THR A 177 18.51 8.06 9.45
C THR A 177 18.35 7.96 10.97
N LYS A 178 17.10 8.11 11.47
CA LYS A 178 16.80 7.81 12.88
C LYS A 178 17.29 6.41 13.30
N TYR A 179 17.11 5.41 12.43
CA TYR A 179 17.48 4.03 12.73
C TYR A 179 18.99 3.85 12.73
N GLU A 180 19.69 4.37 11.73
CA GLU A 180 21.14 4.29 11.68
C GLU A 180 21.78 4.93 12.92
N ARG A 181 21.35 6.15 13.31
CA ARG A 181 21.82 6.80 14.55
C ARG A 181 21.59 5.94 15.80
N LYS A 182 20.43 5.30 15.90
CA LYS A 182 20.10 4.41 17.02
C LYS A 182 21.07 3.22 17.05
N TRP A 183 21.31 2.56 15.93
CA TRP A 183 22.17 1.38 15.88
C TRP A 183 23.64 1.74 16.09
N VAL A 184 24.10 2.86 15.52
CA VAL A 184 25.44 3.40 15.79
C VAL A 184 25.63 3.68 17.27
N SER A 185 24.64 4.27 17.95
CA SER A 185 24.72 4.49 19.41
C SER A 185 24.75 3.18 20.22
N ALA A 186 24.31 2.07 19.64
CA ALA A 186 24.39 0.72 20.21
C ALA A 186 25.66 -0.04 19.78
N GLY A 187 26.61 0.60 19.09
CA GLY A 187 27.87 0.01 18.67
C GLY A 187 27.88 -0.60 17.26
N GLN A 188 26.80 -0.46 16.48
CA GLN A 188 26.76 -0.97 15.11
C GLN A 188 27.71 -0.16 14.21
N THR A 189 28.64 -0.87 13.55
CA THR A 189 29.65 -0.27 12.66
C THR A 189 29.55 -0.74 11.21
N ARG A 190 28.70 -1.73 10.95
CA ARG A 190 28.56 -2.38 9.64
C ARG A 190 27.11 -2.39 9.19
N PHE A 191 26.90 -2.03 7.93
CA PHE A 191 25.62 -2.12 7.26
C PHE A 191 25.82 -2.80 5.91
N TYR A 192 24.75 -3.34 5.34
CA TYR A 192 24.78 -4.11 4.12
C TYR A 192 23.96 -3.41 3.04
N GLU A 193 24.62 -3.07 1.95
CA GLU A 193 24.02 -2.43 0.78
C GLU A 193 23.88 -3.42 -0.37
N LEU A 194 22.72 -3.38 -1.01
CA LEU A 194 22.46 -4.07 -2.26
C LEU A 194 21.94 -3.07 -3.29
N HIS A 195 22.71 -2.88 -4.36
CA HIS A 195 22.32 -2.13 -5.54
C HIS A 195 21.85 -3.11 -6.61
N LEU A 196 20.71 -2.82 -7.21
CA LEU A 196 20.10 -3.62 -8.26
C LEU A 196 19.85 -2.72 -9.47
N ARG A 197 20.42 -3.06 -10.62
CA ARG A 197 20.17 -2.35 -11.88
C ARG A 197 19.36 -3.24 -12.82
N LYS A 198 18.22 -2.74 -13.29
CA LYS A 198 17.35 -3.48 -14.21
C LYS A 198 18.09 -3.73 -15.53
N LYS A 199 18.28 -5.00 -15.90
CA LYS A 199 18.85 -5.42 -17.19
C LYS A 199 17.81 -6.02 -18.10
N GLU A 200 16.96 -6.86 -17.53
CA GLU A 200 15.86 -7.52 -18.23
C GLU A 200 14.55 -7.15 -17.55
N HIS A 201 13.50 -6.95 -18.35
CA HIS A 201 12.21 -6.54 -17.84
C HIS A 201 11.34 -7.75 -17.51
N CYS A 202 10.86 -7.82 -16.26
CA CYS A 202 9.81 -8.76 -15.86
C CYS A 202 8.43 -8.22 -16.28
N PRO A 203 7.69 -8.88 -17.18
CA PRO A 203 6.43 -8.38 -17.72
C PRO A 203 5.24 -8.69 -16.80
N ILE A 204 5.21 -8.07 -15.62
CA ILE A 204 4.09 -8.22 -14.66
C ILE A 204 3.04 -7.14 -14.94
N PRO A 205 1.82 -7.49 -15.38
CA PRO A 205 0.77 -6.51 -15.64
C PRO A 205 0.27 -5.83 -14.36
N LEU A 206 -0.57 -4.82 -14.52
CA LEU A 206 -1.37 -4.28 -13.42
C LEU A 206 -2.53 -5.24 -13.13
N LEU A 207 -2.92 -5.35 -11.87
CA LEU A 207 -4.21 -5.95 -11.56
C LEU A 207 -5.32 -4.93 -11.79
N GLU A 208 -6.29 -5.31 -12.62
CA GLU A 208 -7.42 -4.47 -12.98
C GLU A 208 -8.47 -4.45 -11.88
N ASP A 209 -9.21 -3.34 -11.83
CA ASP A 209 -10.36 -3.22 -10.95
C ASP A 209 -11.52 -4.07 -11.49
N VAL A 210 -12.20 -4.78 -10.60
CA VAL A 210 -13.38 -5.58 -10.97
C VAL A 210 -14.59 -4.66 -11.09
N PRO A 211 -15.42 -4.77 -12.15
CA PRO A 211 -16.70 -4.06 -12.22
C PRO A 211 -17.54 -4.36 -10.98
N MET A 212 -18.06 -3.31 -10.34
CA MET A 212 -18.81 -3.44 -9.10
C MET A 212 -20.31 -3.39 -9.38
N GLU A 213 -21.00 -4.47 -9.06
CA GLU A 213 -22.46 -4.51 -9.04
C GLU A 213 -22.99 -4.07 -7.67
N THR A 214 -24.12 -3.37 -7.70
CA THR A 214 -24.87 -3.04 -6.48
C THR A 214 -26.27 -3.60 -6.63
N TYR A 215 -26.89 -3.99 -5.52
CA TYR A 215 -28.09 -4.81 -5.55
C TYR A 215 -29.31 -4.08 -5.01
N ARG A 216 -30.47 -4.37 -5.58
CA ARG A 216 -31.76 -3.95 -5.04
C ARG A 216 -32.53 -5.18 -4.60
N VAL A 217 -33.00 -5.16 -3.36
CA VAL A 217 -33.81 -6.23 -2.77
C VAL A 217 -35.14 -5.66 -2.30
N ALA A 218 -36.21 -6.47 -2.37
CA ALA A 218 -37.55 -6.00 -2.03
C ALA A 218 -37.72 -5.74 -0.53
N ARG A 219 -37.04 -6.53 0.31
CA ARG A 219 -37.16 -6.51 1.77
C ARG A 219 -35.80 -6.58 2.44
N PHE A 220 -35.72 -6.00 3.63
CA PHE A 220 -34.60 -6.10 4.54
C PHE A 220 -35.19 -6.20 5.95
N ASP A 221 -34.98 -7.34 6.61
CA ASP A 221 -35.39 -7.56 7.99
C ASP A 221 -34.15 -7.50 8.90
N PRO A 222 -33.94 -6.40 9.63
CA PRO A 222 -32.75 -6.22 10.46
C PRO A 222 -32.68 -7.18 11.66
N GLU A 223 -33.78 -7.79 12.09
CA GLU A 223 -33.79 -8.71 13.24
C GLU A 223 -33.26 -10.10 12.87
N HIS A 224 -33.49 -10.54 11.64
CA HIS A 224 -33.09 -11.87 11.15
C HIS A 224 -31.94 -11.83 10.14
N PHE A 225 -31.39 -10.64 9.85
CA PHE A 225 -30.30 -10.47 8.90
C PHE A 225 -28.95 -10.91 9.48
N HIS A 226 -28.47 -12.05 9.00
CA HIS A 226 -27.18 -12.63 9.38
C HIS A 226 -26.39 -13.10 8.14
N PRO A 227 -25.51 -12.25 7.57
CA PRO A 227 -24.69 -12.65 6.44
C PRO A 227 -23.62 -13.65 6.88
N GLU A 228 -23.45 -14.72 6.11
CA GLU A 228 -22.46 -15.77 6.38
C GLU A 228 -21.08 -15.41 5.84
N ASP A 229 -20.06 -15.66 6.66
CA ASP A 229 -18.65 -15.52 6.27
C ASP A 229 -18.28 -16.45 5.09
N ALA A 230 -17.28 -16.02 4.31
CA ALA A 230 -16.63 -16.86 3.31
C ALA A 230 -15.23 -17.27 3.83
N HIS A 231 -15.04 -18.57 4.07
CA HIS A 231 -13.82 -19.16 4.63
C HIS A 231 -12.85 -19.72 3.58
N ASP A 232 -13.11 -19.45 2.30
CA ASP A 232 -12.28 -19.75 1.14
C ASP A 232 -11.85 -18.46 0.45
N GLU A 233 -10.73 -18.47 -0.26
CA GLU A 233 -10.19 -17.28 -0.92
C GLU A 233 -11.08 -16.84 -2.12
N PRO A 234 -11.44 -15.54 -2.27
CA PRO A 234 -11.18 -14.44 -1.35
C PRO A 234 -12.02 -14.52 -0.07
N TYR A 235 -11.37 -14.34 1.08
CA TYR A 235 -12.00 -14.46 2.39
C TYR A 235 -12.84 -13.23 2.69
N VAL A 236 -14.04 -13.44 3.20
CA VAL A 236 -14.98 -12.38 3.58
C VAL A 236 -15.45 -12.62 5.01
N PHE A 237 -15.26 -11.63 5.87
CA PHE A 237 -15.68 -11.70 7.27
C PHE A 237 -16.60 -10.54 7.63
N PHE A 238 -17.81 -10.86 8.08
CA PHE A 238 -18.77 -9.92 8.62
C PHE A 238 -18.52 -9.72 10.11
N LYS A 239 -18.24 -8.49 10.53
CA LYS A 239 -17.82 -8.18 11.91
C LYS A 239 -18.92 -7.56 12.74
N GLU A 240 -19.79 -6.80 12.11
CA GLU A 240 -20.78 -6.00 12.80
C GLU A 240 -21.94 -5.70 11.87
N VAL A 241 -23.16 -5.83 12.38
CA VAL A 241 -24.38 -5.34 11.74
C VAL A 241 -25.00 -4.29 12.66
N ARG A 242 -25.43 -3.17 12.08
CA ARG A 242 -26.18 -2.12 12.76
C ARG A 242 -27.36 -1.70 11.91
N TYR A 243 -28.45 -1.30 12.56
CA TYR A 243 -29.62 -0.75 11.89
C TYR A 243 -30.03 0.55 12.58
N ASP A 244 -30.25 1.59 11.78
CA ASP A 244 -30.84 2.86 12.21
C ASP A 244 -32.30 2.88 11.75
N PRO A 245 -33.28 2.73 12.68
CA PRO A 245 -34.69 2.74 12.33
C PRO A 245 -35.22 4.12 11.92
N GLU A 246 -34.62 5.21 12.43
CA GLU A 246 -35.05 6.58 12.08
C GLU A 246 -34.66 6.92 10.64
N ARG A 247 -33.50 6.43 10.20
CA ARG A 247 -32.99 6.66 8.84
C ARG A 247 -33.33 5.54 7.86
N ALA A 248 -33.82 4.40 8.35
CA ALA A 248 -34.01 3.18 7.57
C ALA A 248 -32.73 2.78 6.81
N ILE A 249 -31.63 2.64 7.55
CA ILE A 249 -30.31 2.24 7.01
C ILE A 249 -29.75 1.08 7.82
N GLY A 250 -29.49 -0.03 7.13
CA GLY A 250 -28.63 -1.11 7.62
C GLY A 250 -27.16 -0.84 7.28
N MET A 251 -26.25 -1.16 8.20
CA MET A 251 -24.81 -1.04 8.01
C MET A 251 -24.13 -2.34 8.39
N VAL A 252 -23.26 -2.82 7.53
CA VAL A 252 -22.52 -4.07 7.71
C VAL A 252 -21.03 -3.79 7.61
N ARG A 253 -20.29 -4.03 8.69
CA ARG A 253 -18.82 -3.91 8.72
C ARG A 253 -18.20 -5.18 8.17
N VAL A 254 -17.40 -5.04 7.13
CA VAL A 254 -16.80 -6.18 6.41
C VAL A 254 -15.28 -6.07 6.43
N VAL A 255 -14.63 -7.23 6.54
CA VAL A 255 -13.21 -7.40 6.25
C VAL A 255 -13.06 -8.37 5.10
N VAL A 256 -12.41 -7.93 4.03
CA VAL A 256 -12.06 -8.76 2.87
C VAL A 256 -10.55 -8.95 2.87
N VAL A 257 -10.10 -10.19 2.69
CA VAL A 257 -8.69 -10.54 2.51
C VAL A 257 -8.53 -11.28 1.19
N GLU A 258 -7.75 -10.71 0.28
CA GLU A 258 -7.47 -11.24 -1.05
C GLU A 258 -5.98 -11.03 -1.33
N ASP A 259 -5.21 -12.11 -1.49
CA ASP A 259 -3.75 -12.06 -1.61
C ASP A 259 -3.07 -11.22 -0.50
N ASP A 260 -2.42 -10.12 -0.89
CA ASP A 260 -1.69 -9.14 -0.08
C ASP A 260 -2.54 -7.90 0.25
N LEU A 261 -3.82 -7.90 -0.08
CA LEU A 261 -4.74 -6.80 0.12
C LEU A 261 -5.80 -7.14 1.17
N THR A 262 -5.69 -6.50 2.32
CA THR A 262 -6.77 -6.45 3.31
C THR A 262 -7.57 -5.15 3.16
N GLN A 263 -8.89 -5.27 3.17
CA GLN A 263 -9.81 -4.15 3.05
C GLN A 263 -10.82 -4.18 4.21
N HIS A 264 -10.94 -3.06 4.90
CA HIS A 264 -11.96 -2.83 5.93
C HIS A 264 -12.91 -1.76 5.41
N PHE A 265 -14.19 -2.09 5.27
CA PHE A 265 -15.17 -1.15 4.76
C PHE A 265 -16.57 -1.46 5.31
N TRP A 266 -17.50 -0.54 5.05
CA TRP A 266 -18.90 -0.71 5.37
C TRP A 266 -19.70 -0.94 4.09
N ILE A 267 -20.67 -1.84 4.16
CA ILE A 267 -21.76 -1.96 3.19
C ILE A 267 -22.98 -1.29 3.83
N GLU A 268 -23.69 -0.47 3.08
CA GLU A 268 -24.96 0.11 3.49
C GLU A 268 -26.12 -0.55 2.74
N ILE A 269 -27.23 -0.74 3.45
CA ILE A 269 -28.50 -1.27 2.97
C ILE A 269 -29.54 -0.17 3.22
N VAL A 270 -29.80 0.64 2.21
CA VAL A 270 -30.57 1.89 2.34
C VAL A 270 -31.96 1.74 1.76
N SER A 271 -32.99 2.13 2.50
CA SER A 271 -34.36 2.15 1.99
C SER A 271 -34.54 3.19 0.88
N THR A 272 -35.18 2.80 -0.22
CA THR A 272 -35.50 3.63 -1.38
C THR A 272 -36.94 3.38 -1.83
N PRO A 273 -37.52 4.24 -2.68
CA PRO A 273 -38.85 3.99 -3.26
C PRO A 273 -38.97 2.67 -4.05
N GLN A 274 -37.85 2.07 -4.47
CA GLN A 274 -37.81 0.84 -5.27
C GLN A 274 -37.37 -0.39 -4.45
N GLY A 275 -37.44 -0.31 -3.11
CA GLY A 275 -36.94 -1.33 -2.19
C GLY A 275 -35.63 -0.89 -1.52
N TRP A 276 -34.81 -1.85 -1.10
CA TRP A 276 -33.57 -1.59 -0.37
C TRP A 276 -32.35 -1.70 -1.28
N HIS A 277 -31.48 -0.69 -1.29
CA HIS A 277 -30.27 -0.65 -2.09
C HIS A 277 -29.05 -1.05 -1.26
N ILE A 278 -28.39 -2.13 -1.68
CA ILE A 278 -27.15 -2.66 -1.09
C ILE A 278 -25.96 -2.13 -1.90
N ARG A 279 -25.06 -1.40 -1.24
CA ARG A 279 -23.84 -0.88 -1.87
C ARG A 279 -22.72 -0.65 -0.85
N PRO A 280 -21.45 -0.57 -1.27
CA PRO A 280 -20.40 -0.06 -0.41
C PRO A 280 -20.72 1.37 0.05
N MET A 281 -20.48 1.66 1.33
CA MET A 281 -20.67 3.01 1.87
C MET A 281 -19.70 3.99 1.22
N VAL A 282 -20.23 5.15 0.85
CA VAL A 282 -19.47 6.24 0.23
C VAL A 282 -18.32 6.67 1.16
N GLY A 283 -17.12 6.84 0.60
CA GLY A 283 -15.97 7.33 1.34
C GLY A 283 -15.11 6.27 2.04
N CYS A 284 -15.49 4.98 2.00
CA CYS A 284 -14.68 3.90 2.60
C CYS A 284 -13.31 3.70 1.92
N GLY A 285 -13.13 4.20 0.70
CA GLY A 285 -11.88 4.06 -0.04
C GLY A 285 -11.57 2.61 -0.43
N ILE A 286 -12.54 1.93 -1.02
CA ILE A 286 -12.41 0.53 -1.46
C ILE A 286 -11.62 0.42 -2.77
N VAL A 287 -10.85 -0.66 -2.90
CA VAL A 287 -10.36 -1.14 -4.20
C VAL A 287 -11.36 -2.17 -4.71
N PRO A 288 -11.93 -2.00 -5.91
CA PRO A 288 -12.83 -2.98 -6.50
C PRO A 288 -12.12 -4.31 -6.78
N THR A 289 -12.43 -5.34 -5.99
CA THR A 289 -11.87 -6.68 -6.13
C THR A 289 -12.96 -7.73 -6.08
N VAL A 290 -12.60 -8.97 -6.45
CA VAL A 290 -13.53 -10.11 -6.42
C VAL A 290 -14.07 -10.32 -5.00
N GLY A 291 -13.23 -10.18 -3.98
CA GLY A 291 -13.65 -10.28 -2.58
C GLY A 291 -14.64 -9.21 -2.15
N VAL A 292 -14.55 -7.98 -2.69
CA VAL A 292 -15.54 -6.92 -2.42
C VAL A 292 -16.87 -7.26 -3.07
N GLN A 293 -16.87 -7.73 -4.33
CA GLN A 293 -18.09 -8.19 -5.00
C GLN A 293 -18.74 -9.35 -4.24
N ARG A 294 -17.95 -10.35 -3.86
CA ARG A 294 -18.39 -11.49 -3.06
C ARG A 294 -19.05 -11.06 -1.75
N ALA A 295 -18.54 -10.03 -1.09
CA ALA A 295 -19.17 -9.49 0.12
C ALA A 295 -20.55 -8.89 -0.15
N LEU A 296 -20.72 -8.15 -1.26
CA LEU A 296 -22.02 -7.61 -1.67
C LEU A 296 -23.00 -8.74 -2.03
N ASP A 297 -22.53 -9.78 -2.71
CA ASP A 297 -23.34 -10.95 -3.09
C ASP A 297 -23.88 -11.67 -1.84
N ARG A 298 -23.03 -11.85 -0.82
CA ARG A 298 -23.39 -12.49 0.45
C ARG A 298 -24.40 -11.67 1.23
N VAL A 299 -24.25 -10.34 1.25
CA VAL A 299 -25.25 -9.45 1.85
C VAL A 299 -26.58 -9.54 1.11
N ARG A 300 -26.58 -9.57 -0.23
CA ARG A 300 -27.80 -9.76 -1.03
C ARG A 300 -28.47 -11.10 -0.70
N MET A 301 -27.73 -12.20 -0.71
CA MET A 301 -28.25 -13.53 -0.41
C MET A 301 -28.89 -13.59 0.98
N ALA A 302 -28.28 -12.96 1.99
CA ALA A 302 -28.83 -12.89 3.34
C ALA A 302 -30.11 -12.07 3.45
N CYS A 303 -30.29 -11.03 2.62
CA CYS A 303 -31.58 -10.32 2.53
C CYS A 303 -32.65 -11.18 1.83
N GLU A 304 -32.27 -11.91 0.78
CA GLU A 304 -33.19 -12.73 -0.02
C GLU A 304 -33.63 -14.00 0.71
N SER A 305 -32.78 -14.60 1.56
CA SER A 305 -33.13 -15.80 2.35
C SER A 305 -34.20 -15.55 3.41
N LEU A 306 -34.53 -14.29 3.68
CA LEU A 306 -35.56 -13.87 4.63
C LEU A 306 -36.91 -13.55 3.95
N SER A 307 -36.97 -13.69 2.62
CA SER A 307 -38.16 -13.42 1.80
C SER A 307 -38.96 -14.70 1.55
#